data_AF-A0A803NYW0-F1
#
_entry.id   AF-A0A803NYW0-F1
#
_cell.length_a   1.000
_cell.length_b   1.000
_cell.length_c   1.000
_cell.angle_alpha   90.00
_cell.angle_beta   90.00
_cell.angle_gamma   90.00
#
_symmetry.space_group_name_H-M   'P 1'
#
loop_
_entity.id
_entity.type
_entity.pdbx_description
1 polymer ?
#
loop_
_entity_poly.entity_id
_entity_poly.type
_entity_poly.pdbx_seq_one_letter_code
_entity_poly.pdbx_strand_id
1 'polypeptide(L)'
;MAGNTIVVFDFDKTIIECDSDNWVVDELGATDLFNQLLPTMPWNSLMDRMMKELHDQGKTIDEIVEVLNRIPIHPRVVPAIKAAHALGCELRIVSDANMFFIETMLKHLGLREYFSEINTNPSFVDEQGRLRIQPFHDFKNSSHGFDYRKNTSQ
;
A
#
# COMPACT_ATOMS: atom_id res chain seq x y z
N MET A 1 24.55 -21.38 -3.90
CA MET A 1 24.83 -20.31 -2.92
C MET A 1 24.49 -18.99 -3.60
N ALA A 2 23.33 -18.41 -3.29
CA ALA A 2 22.85 -17.17 -3.90
C ALA A 2 23.20 -15.92 -3.08
N GLY A 3 24.30 -15.93 -2.32
CA GLY A 3 24.67 -14.88 -1.36
C GLY A 3 24.90 -13.47 -1.91
N ASN A 4 24.70 -13.27 -3.23
CA ASN A 4 24.76 -11.98 -3.91
C ASN A 4 23.46 -11.66 -4.70
N THR A 5 22.37 -12.43 -4.50
CA THR A 5 21.12 -12.22 -5.22
C THR A 5 20.13 -11.46 -4.35
N ILE A 6 19.67 -10.31 -4.85
CA ILE A 6 18.57 -9.55 -4.28
C ILE A 6 17.32 -9.86 -5.11
N VAL A 7 16.22 -10.20 -4.44
CA VAL A 7 14.89 -10.33 -5.06
C VAL A 7 14.03 -9.20 -4.54
N VAL A 8 13.55 -8.37 -5.47
CA VAL A 8 12.68 -7.23 -5.16
C VAL A 8 11.26 -7.59 -5.58
N PHE A 9 10.33 -7.44 -4.66
CA PHE A 9 8.91 -7.68 -4.87
C PHE A 9 8.16 -6.36 -4.91
N ASP A 10 7.21 -6.25 -5.84
CA ASP A 10 6.04 -5.39 -5.61
C ASP A 10 5.07 -6.08 -4.63
N PHE A 11 4.07 -5.36 -4.13
CA PHE A 11 3.12 -5.88 -3.15
C PHE A 11 1.75 -6.17 -3.77
N ASP A 12 1.03 -5.12 -4.18
CA ASP A 12 -0.30 -5.24 -4.77
C ASP A 12 -0.25 -6.02 -6.09
N LYS A 13 -1.20 -6.93 -6.29
CA LYS A 13 -1.25 -7.84 -7.45
C LYS A 13 0.04 -8.65 -7.68
N THR A 14 0.88 -8.81 -6.65
CA THR A 14 2.14 -9.57 -6.68
C THR A 14 2.25 -10.52 -5.49
N ILE A 15 2.37 -9.98 -4.28
CA ILE A 15 2.34 -10.77 -3.03
C ILE A 15 0.88 -11.09 -2.68
N ILE A 16 0.00 -10.11 -2.87
CA ILE A 16 -1.45 -10.26 -2.74
C ILE A 16 -2.10 -10.28 -4.12
N GLU A 17 -3.29 -10.86 -4.24
CA GLU A 17 -3.96 -11.03 -5.55
C GLU A 17 -4.69 -9.78 -6.05
N CYS A 18 -4.90 -8.79 -5.17
CA CYS A 18 -5.69 -7.60 -5.47
C CYS A 18 -4.93 -6.30 -5.19
N ASP A 19 -5.60 -5.20 -5.48
CA ASP A 19 -5.21 -3.86 -5.04
C ASP A 19 -5.66 -3.69 -3.58
N SER A 20 -4.75 -3.34 -2.68
CA SER A 20 -5.02 -3.33 -1.24
C SER A 20 -5.91 -2.15 -0.82
N ASP A 21 -5.75 -1.00 -1.48
CA ASP A 21 -6.56 0.20 -1.25
C ASP A 21 -8.02 -0.05 -1.64
N ASN A 22 -8.27 -0.55 -2.85
CA ASN A 22 -9.61 -0.88 -3.31
C ASN A 22 -10.26 -1.95 -2.42
N TRP A 23 -9.50 -2.97 -2.01
CA TRP A 23 -10.01 -4.01 -1.13
C TRP A 23 -10.53 -3.45 0.20
N VAL A 24 -9.76 -2.58 0.85
CA VAL A 24 -10.17 -1.96 2.13
C VAL A 24 -11.40 -1.06 1.93
N VAL A 25 -11.43 -0.27 0.87
CA VAL A 25 -12.56 0.61 0.55
C VAL A 25 -13.84 -0.19 0.31
N ASP A 26 -13.76 -1.26 -0.47
CA ASP A 26 -14.92 -2.08 -0.83
C ASP A 26 -15.44 -2.86 0.37
N GLU A 27 -14.56 -3.54 1.12
CA GLU A 27 -14.94 -4.35 2.28
C GLU A 27 -15.49 -3.52 3.45
N LEU A 28 -15.12 -2.23 3.54
CA LEU A 28 -15.69 -1.31 4.52
C LEU A 28 -16.90 -0.53 4.01
N GLY A 29 -17.37 -0.82 2.78
CA GLY A 29 -18.60 -0.26 2.23
C GLY A 29 -18.50 1.20 1.79
N ALA A 30 -17.30 1.66 1.40
CA ALA A 30 -17.04 3.05 1.05
C ALA A 30 -16.84 3.28 -0.47
N THR A 31 -17.13 2.29 -1.31
CA THR A 31 -16.96 2.32 -2.78
C THR A 31 -17.64 3.52 -3.44
N ASP A 32 -18.88 3.84 -3.04
CA ASP A 32 -19.63 4.96 -3.64
C ASP A 32 -18.95 6.31 -3.36
N LEU A 33 -18.50 6.52 -2.12
CA LEU A 33 -17.77 7.72 -1.74
C LEU A 33 -16.43 7.81 -2.45
N PHE A 34 -15.69 6.69 -2.51
CA PHE A 34 -14.44 6.60 -3.24
C PHE A 34 -14.61 7.02 -4.71
N ASN A 35 -15.60 6.45 -5.41
CA ASN A 35 -15.88 6.77 -6.81
C ASN A 35 -16.23 8.25 -7.04
N GLN A 36 -16.91 8.89 -6.07
CA GLN A 36 -17.20 10.32 -6.13
C GLN A 36 -15.94 11.18 -5.96
N LEU A 37 -15.01 10.76 -5.12
CA LEU A 37 -13.79 11.50 -4.80
C LEU A 37 -12.63 11.24 -5.77
N LEU A 38 -12.60 10.08 -6.41
CA LEU A 38 -11.57 9.65 -7.36
C LEU A 38 -11.21 10.70 -8.43
N PRO A 39 -12.16 11.40 -9.11
CA PRO A 39 -11.79 12.39 -10.12
C PRO A 39 -11.28 13.71 -9.54
N THR A 40 -11.30 13.89 -8.21
CA THR A 40 -11.07 15.20 -7.57
C THR A 40 -9.66 15.38 -7.00
N MET A 41 -8.89 14.31 -6.83
CA MET A 41 -7.54 14.37 -6.25
C MET A 41 -6.65 13.20 -6.67
N PRO A 42 -5.32 13.32 -6.52
CA PRO A 42 -4.39 12.21 -6.74
C PRO A 42 -4.64 11.05 -5.77
N TRP A 43 -4.25 9.84 -6.18
CA TRP A 43 -4.52 8.59 -5.47
C TRP A 43 -4.09 8.60 -3.99
N ASN A 44 -2.86 8.98 -3.65
CA ASN A 44 -2.41 9.00 -2.25
C ASN A 44 -3.20 9.99 -1.39
N SER A 45 -3.54 11.16 -1.93
CA SER A 45 -4.40 12.13 -1.25
C SER A 45 -5.83 11.61 -1.09
N LEU A 46 -6.33 10.87 -2.09
CA LEU A 46 -7.62 10.20 -2.04
C LEU A 46 -7.64 9.15 -0.94
N MET A 47 -6.63 8.29 -0.88
CA MET A 47 -6.57 7.23 0.12
C MET A 47 -6.38 7.77 1.54
N ASP A 48 -5.55 8.80 1.75
CA ASP A 48 -5.48 9.50 3.06
C ASP A 48 -6.85 10.08 3.45
N ARG A 49 -7.56 10.68 2.49
CA ARG A 49 -8.91 11.17 2.72
C ARG A 49 -9.88 10.04 3.03
N MET A 50 -9.86 8.93 2.30
CA MET A 50 -10.73 7.79 2.55
C MET A 50 -10.54 7.22 3.95
N MET A 51 -9.30 7.10 4.42
CA MET A 51 -9.03 6.62 5.78
C MET A 51 -9.63 7.53 6.85
N LYS A 52 -9.62 8.85 6.60
CA LYS A 52 -10.33 9.81 7.45
C LYS A 52 -11.85 9.62 7.39
N GLU A 53 -12.44 9.55 6.20
CA GLU A 53 -13.90 9.40 6.04
C GLU A 53 -14.40 8.10 6.68
N LEU A 54 -13.66 7.00 6.57
CA LEU A 54 -13.94 5.74 7.25
C LEU A 54 -13.93 5.89 8.77
N HIS A 55 -12.91 6.55 9.31
CA HIS A 55 -12.84 6.83 10.75
C HIS A 55 -14.00 7.72 11.22
N ASP A 56 -14.35 8.77 10.46
CA ASP A 56 -15.47 9.66 10.77
C ASP A 56 -16.83 8.90 10.75
N GLN A 57 -16.91 7.79 10.00
CA GLN A 57 -18.04 6.84 10.00
C GLN A 57 -17.98 5.81 11.14
N GLY A 58 -16.98 5.91 12.02
CA GLY A 58 -16.80 5.03 13.18
C GLY A 58 -15.98 3.77 12.91
N LYS A 59 -15.33 3.64 11.74
CA LYS A 59 -14.45 2.50 11.47
C LYS A 59 -13.16 2.59 12.26
N THR A 60 -12.76 1.47 12.83
CA THR A 60 -11.57 1.33 13.67
C THR A 60 -10.36 0.80 12.89
N ILE A 61 -9.16 1.03 13.42
CA ILE A 61 -7.94 0.41 12.89
C ILE A 61 -8.03 -1.12 12.92
N ASP A 62 -8.64 -1.69 13.97
CA ASP A 62 -8.80 -3.13 14.10
C ASP A 62 -9.69 -3.71 12.99
N GLU A 63 -10.79 -3.03 12.63
CA GLU A 63 -11.60 -3.42 11.47
C GLU A 63 -10.80 -3.39 10.15
N ILE A 64 -9.93 -2.39 9.96
CA ILE A 64 -9.03 -2.35 8.78
C ILE A 64 -8.09 -3.56 8.79
N VAL A 65 -7.50 -3.89 9.94
CA VAL A 65 -6.63 -5.07 10.10
C VAL A 65 -7.39 -6.37 9.81
N GLU A 66 -8.62 -6.51 10.31
CA GLU A 66 -9.48 -7.67 10.03
C GLU A 66 -9.81 -7.81 8.54
N VAL A 67 -10.06 -6.71 7.85
CA VAL A 67 -10.28 -6.67 6.39
C VAL A 67 -9.02 -7.09 5.63
N LEU A 68 -7.85 -6.53 6.00
CA LEU A 68 -6.58 -6.88 5.39
C LEU A 68 -6.27 -8.37 5.57
N ASN A 69 -6.46 -8.92 6.77
CA ASN A 69 -6.21 -10.34 7.05
C ASN A 69 -7.07 -11.31 6.20
N ARG A 70 -8.14 -10.83 5.56
CA ARG A 70 -8.98 -11.60 4.64
C ARG A 70 -8.59 -11.44 3.16
N ILE A 71 -7.57 -10.64 2.84
CA ILE A 71 -7.09 -10.43 1.47
C ILE A 71 -6.69 -11.77 0.84
N PRO A 72 -7.12 -12.04 -0.41
CA PRO A 72 -6.73 -13.24 -1.14
C PRO A 72 -5.24 -13.22 -1.49
N ILE A 73 -4.58 -14.36 -1.29
CA ILE A 73 -3.19 -14.60 -1.68
C ILE A 73 -3.06 -15.93 -2.43
N HIS A 74 -2.17 -16.00 -3.42
CA HIS A 74 -1.87 -17.29 -4.05
C HIS A 74 -1.24 -18.25 -3.03
N PRO A 75 -1.68 -19.51 -2.94
CA PRO A 75 -1.12 -20.50 -1.99
C PRO A 75 0.38 -20.79 -2.13
N ARG A 76 1.03 -20.27 -3.18
CA ARG A 76 2.45 -20.47 -3.49
C ARG A 76 3.33 -19.27 -3.14
N VAL A 77 2.75 -18.09 -2.84
CA VAL A 77 3.53 -16.89 -2.50
C VAL A 77 4.35 -17.11 -1.24
N VAL A 78 3.71 -17.54 -0.14
CA VAL A 78 4.39 -17.79 1.13
C VAL A 78 5.51 -18.85 0.98
N PRO A 79 5.26 -20.04 0.39
CA PRO A 79 6.32 -21.01 0.11
C PRO A 79 7.45 -20.46 -0.76
N ALA A 80 7.15 -19.68 -1.80
CA ALA A 80 8.15 -19.14 -2.71
C ALA A 80 9.08 -18.12 -2.02
N ILE A 81 8.52 -17.20 -1.23
CA ILE A 81 9.29 -16.23 -0.44
C ILE A 81 10.21 -16.95 0.55
N LYS A 82 9.68 -17.93 1.28
CA LYS A 82 10.47 -18.74 2.23
C LYS A 82 11.59 -19.52 1.54
N ALA A 83 11.31 -20.09 0.37
CA ALA A 83 12.31 -20.81 -0.42
C ALA A 83 13.42 -19.89 -0.95
N ALA A 84 13.07 -18.70 -1.46
CA ALA A 84 14.06 -17.72 -1.91
C ALA A 84 15.00 -17.29 -0.77
N HIS A 85 14.44 -16.98 0.40
CA HIS A 85 15.24 -16.67 1.59
C HIS A 85 16.13 -17.85 2.01
N ALA A 86 15.61 -19.08 2.01
CA ALA A 86 16.40 -20.28 2.35
C ALA A 86 17.55 -20.56 1.37
N LEU A 87 17.47 -20.08 0.12
CA LEU A 87 18.55 -20.13 -0.85
C LEU A 87 19.64 -19.07 -0.62
N GLY A 88 19.45 -18.19 0.36
CA GLY A 88 20.36 -17.10 0.73
C GLY A 88 20.13 -15.81 -0.06
N CYS A 89 18.96 -15.65 -0.70
CA CYS A 89 18.61 -14.40 -1.34
C CYS A 89 18.24 -13.34 -0.30
N GLU A 90 18.68 -12.11 -0.52
CA GLU A 90 18.15 -10.94 0.19
C GLU A 90 16.81 -10.55 -0.44
N LEU A 91 15.76 -10.38 0.37
CA LEU A 91 14.43 -10.03 -0.13
C LEU A 91 14.05 -8.61 0.29
N ARG A 92 13.52 -7.83 -0.66
CA ARG A 92 13.08 -6.45 -0.43
C ARG A 92 11.72 -6.21 -1.07
N ILE A 93 11.00 -5.21 -0.57
CA ILE A 93 9.76 -4.72 -1.19
C ILE A 93 9.97 -3.30 -1.69
N VAL A 94 9.50 -3.03 -2.91
CA VAL A 94 9.35 -1.69 -3.48
C VAL A 94 7.95 -1.63 -4.07
N SER A 95 7.05 -0.83 -3.49
CA SER A 95 5.65 -0.79 -3.90
C SER A 95 5.01 0.58 -3.69
N ASP A 96 4.06 0.94 -4.55
CA ASP A 96 3.23 2.15 -4.42
C ASP A 96 1.99 1.96 -3.52
N ALA A 97 1.88 0.83 -2.82
CA ALA A 97 0.93 0.66 -1.72
C ALA A 97 1.33 1.53 -0.51
N ASN A 98 0.95 1.15 0.72
CA ASN A 98 1.35 1.89 1.93
C ASN A 98 1.94 0.98 3.02
N MET A 99 2.81 1.56 3.85
CA MET A 99 3.55 0.85 4.91
C MET A 99 2.66 0.08 5.87
N PHE A 100 1.54 0.65 6.31
CA PHE A 100 0.62 0.05 7.28
C PHE A 100 0.00 -1.22 6.71
N PHE A 101 -0.46 -1.21 5.45
CA PHE A 101 -1.04 -2.38 4.80
C PHE A 101 -0.01 -3.49 4.61
N ILE A 102 1.18 -3.14 4.09
CA ILE A 102 2.27 -4.09 3.87
C ILE A 102 2.68 -4.74 5.19
N GLU A 103 2.99 -3.95 6.23
CA GLU A 103 3.41 -4.47 7.53
C GLU A 103 2.35 -5.35 8.18
N THR A 104 1.08 -4.96 8.10
CA THR A 104 -0.04 -5.74 8.66
C THR A 104 -0.12 -7.10 7.99
N MET A 105 -0.11 -7.14 6.66
CA MET A 105 -0.19 -8.38 5.90
C MET A 105 1.05 -9.26 6.10
N LEU A 106 2.25 -8.69 6.07
CA LEU A 106 3.48 -9.46 6.29
C LEU A 106 3.53 -10.08 7.70
N LYS A 107 3.02 -9.38 8.72
CA LYS A 107 2.90 -9.92 10.08
C LYS A 107 1.88 -11.05 10.13
N HIS A 108 0.71 -10.86 9.53
CA HIS A 108 -0.34 -11.89 9.45
C HIS A 108 0.16 -13.18 8.79
N LEU A 109 0.94 -13.05 7.72
CA LEU A 109 1.50 -14.20 6.98
C LEU A 109 2.78 -14.79 7.59
N GLY A 110 3.31 -14.19 8.66
CA GLY A 110 4.59 -14.59 9.26
C GLY A 110 5.76 -14.42 8.28
N LEU A 111 5.71 -13.38 7.45
CA LEU A 111 6.71 -13.08 6.41
C LEU A 111 7.56 -11.84 6.71
N ARG A 112 7.20 -11.06 7.74
CA ARG A 112 7.85 -9.76 8.01
C ARG A 112 9.39 -9.85 8.13
N GLU A 113 9.88 -10.87 8.85
CA GLU A 113 11.31 -11.06 9.11
C GLU A 113 12.10 -11.55 7.89
N TYR A 114 11.42 -11.93 6.80
CA TYR A 114 12.07 -12.39 5.57
C TYR A 114 12.55 -11.23 4.69
N PHE A 115 12.03 -10.02 4.91
CA PHE A 115 12.33 -8.83 4.13
C PHE A 115 13.29 -7.93 4.89
N SER A 116 14.45 -7.65 4.28
CA SER A 116 15.47 -6.75 4.85
C SER A 116 15.07 -5.28 4.74
N GLU A 117 14.26 -4.93 3.73
CA GLU A 117 13.90 -3.55 3.41
C GLU A 117 12.51 -3.48 2.77
N ILE A 118 11.76 -2.42 3.10
CA ILE A 118 10.45 -2.11 2.53
C ILE A 118 10.44 -0.61 2.16
N ASN A 119 10.36 -0.32 0.87
CA ASN A 119 10.25 1.04 0.33
C ASN A 119 8.85 1.25 -0.24
N THR A 120 8.07 2.13 0.38
CA THR A 120 6.66 2.34 0.04
C THR A 120 6.15 3.67 0.62
N ASN A 121 4.91 4.05 0.32
CA ASN A 121 4.30 5.26 0.85
C ASN A 121 4.19 5.19 2.38
N PRO A 122 4.77 6.16 3.12
CA PRO A 122 4.69 6.19 4.57
C PRO A 122 3.25 6.23 5.06
N SER A 123 2.98 5.52 6.15
CA SER A 123 1.68 5.57 6.82
C SER A 123 1.82 5.29 8.31
N PHE A 124 0.92 5.89 9.08
CA PHE A 124 0.91 5.79 10.54
C PHE A 124 -0.49 6.05 11.08
N VAL A 125 -0.79 5.55 12.26
CA VAL A 125 -2.00 5.90 12.99
C VAL A 125 -1.72 7.16 13.80
N ASP A 126 -2.53 8.20 13.60
CA ASP A 126 -2.38 9.46 14.34
C ASP A 126 -2.98 9.40 15.75
N GLU A 127 -2.80 10.47 16.53
CA GLU A 127 -3.27 10.58 17.91
C GLU A 127 -4.80 10.48 18.04
N GLN A 128 -5.55 10.69 16.95
CA GLN A 128 -7.01 10.54 16.91
C GLN A 128 -7.44 9.12 16.51
N GLY A 129 -6.50 8.21 16.26
CA GLY A 129 -6.78 6.85 15.82
C GLY A 129 -7.10 6.74 14.33
N ARG A 130 -6.73 7.74 13.52
CA ARG A 130 -6.92 7.71 12.07
C ARG A 130 -5.68 7.17 11.39
N LEU A 131 -5.86 6.28 10.42
CA LEU A 131 -4.78 5.90 9.52
C LEU A 131 -4.47 7.06 8.59
N ARG A 132 -3.21 7.47 8.54
CA ARG A 132 -2.68 8.52 7.65
C ARG A 132 -1.78 7.89 6.60
N ILE A 133 -1.92 8.33 5.35
CA ILE A 133 -1.12 7.87 4.21
C ILE A 133 -0.47 9.09 3.57
N GLN A 134 0.84 9.01 3.31
CA GLN A 134 1.62 10.09 2.74
C GLN A 134 2.34 9.60 1.49
N PRO A 135 2.43 10.41 0.41
CA PRO A 135 3.21 10.02 -0.75
C PRO A 135 4.71 9.96 -0.41
N PHE A 136 5.40 8.94 -0.90
CA PHE A 136 6.85 8.79 -0.72
C PHE A 136 7.63 9.93 -1.40
N HIS A 137 7.10 10.45 -2.50
CA HIS A 137 7.60 11.64 -3.17
C HIS A 137 6.63 12.80 -3.06
N ASP A 138 7.12 13.93 -2.54
CA ASP A 138 6.37 15.18 -2.55
C ASP A 138 6.21 15.64 -4.01
N PHE A 139 4.97 15.61 -4.52
CA PHE A 139 4.62 16.14 -5.85
C PHE A 139 4.93 17.65 -6.02
N LYS A 140 5.43 18.32 -4.98
CA LYS A 140 5.91 19.71 -5.01
C LYS A 140 7.31 19.87 -5.60
N ASN A 141 8.10 18.81 -5.64
CA ASN A 141 9.40 18.80 -6.31
C ASN A 141 9.29 17.94 -7.57
N SER A 142 8.84 18.55 -8.66
CA SER A 142 8.88 17.95 -9.98
C SER A 142 10.34 17.64 -10.36
N SER A 143 10.75 16.37 -10.27
CA SER A 143 11.97 15.87 -10.91
C SER A 143 11.86 15.88 -12.44
N HIS A 144 10.64 16.03 -12.96
CA HIS A 144 10.37 16.24 -14.37
C HIS A 144 9.50 17.48 -14.55
N GLY A 145 10.13 18.57 -14.98
CA GLY A 145 9.43 19.80 -15.37
C GLY A 145 8.55 19.53 -16.59
N PHE A 146 7.27 19.25 -16.36
CA PHE A 146 6.24 19.48 -17.37
C PHE A 146 5.42 20.70 -16.93
N ASP A 147 5.80 21.83 -17.50
CA ASP A 147 5.08 23.10 -17.35
C ASP A 147 3.80 23.02 -18.19
N TYR A 148 2.64 22.88 -17.56
CA TYR A 148 1.34 23.16 -18.21
C TYR A 148 1.18 24.68 -18.35
N ARG A 149 2.08 25.30 -19.09
CA ARG A 149 1.89 26.64 -19.66
C ARG A 149 2.25 26.58 -21.12
N LYS A 150 1.21 26.34 -21.93
CA LYS A 150 0.81 27.18 -23.08
C LYS A 150 -0.17 26.39 -23.96
N ASN A 151 -1.45 26.74 -23.87
CA ASN A 151 -2.15 27.38 -24.98
C ASN A 151 -3.62 27.61 -24.62
N THR A 152 -3.89 28.80 -24.13
CA THR A 152 -5.20 29.45 -24.28
C THR A 152 -4.95 30.84 -24.87
N SER A 153 -5.68 31.14 -25.96
CA SER A 153 -5.78 32.40 -26.72
C SER A 153 -4.70 32.57 -27.83
N GLN A 154 -5.01 32.75 -29.13
CA GLN A 154 -6.21 33.06 -29.93
C GLN A 154 -6.19 32.23 -31.21
#